data_AF-A0A2N1RYZ1-F1
#
_entry.id   AF-A0A2N1RYZ1-F1
#
_cell.length_a   1.000
_cell.length_b   1.000
_cell.length_c   1.000
_cell.angle_alpha   90.00
_cell.angle_beta   90.00
_cell.angle_gamma   90.00
#
_symmetry.space_group_name_H-M   'P 1'
#
loop_
_entity.id
_entity.type
_entity.pdbx_description
1 polymer ?
#
loop_
_entity_poly.entity_id
_entity_poly.type
_entity_poly.pdbx_seq_one_letter_code
_entity_poly.pdbx_strand_id
1 'polypeptide(L)'
;VATEDAHRQVARKLLACGLDDVYLYGREMESAWLEMQRLGFDRHVFFTDDYEVLQQRMIQDTKKGDLVLLKGSRAMAMERLVPVISSIA
;
A
#
# COMPACT_ATOMS: atom_id res chain seq x y z
N VAL A 1 -5.54 1.61 -19.54
CA VAL A 1 -6.50 0.48 -19.63
C VAL A 1 -5.94 -0.84 -19.05
N ALA A 2 -5.05 -1.57 -19.72
CA ALA A 2 -4.60 -2.89 -19.23
C ALA A 2 -3.89 -2.85 -17.85
N THR A 3 -3.00 -1.86 -17.64
CA THR A 3 -2.31 -1.66 -16.35
C THR A 3 -3.28 -1.29 -15.23
N GLU A 4 -4.23 -0.38 -15.50
CA GLU A 4 -5.27 -0.01 -14.52
C GLU A 4 -6.18 -1.20 -14.18
N ASP A 5 -6.54 -2.04 -15.14
CA ASP A 5 -7.30 -3.27 -14.89
C ASP A 5 -6.52 -4.25 -14.02
N ALA A 6 -5.21 -4.38 -14.24
CA ALA A 6 -4.34 -5.18 -13.38
C ALA A 6 -4.29 -4.62 -11.94
N HIS A 7 -4.20 -3.30 -11.77
CA HIS A 7 -4.24 -2.65 -10.46
C HIS A 7 -5.61 -2.80 -9.78
N ARG A 8 -6.72 -2.71 -10.51
CA ARG A 8 -8.06 -3.06 -10.00
C ARG A 8 -8.15 -4.52 -9.53
N GLN A 9 -7.51 -5.45 -10.25
CA GLN A 9 -7.45 -6.85 -9.80
C GLN A 9 -6.61 -7.02 -8.53
N VAL A 10 -5.52 -6.24 -8.36
CA VAL A 10 -4.76 -6.22 -7.11
C VAL A 10 -5.65 -5.79 -5.95
N ALA A 11 -6.41 -4.69 -6.09
CA ALA A 11 -7.36 -4.25 -5.07
C ALA A 11 -8.30 -5.39 -4.63
N ARG A 12 -8.92 -6.09 -5.59
CA ARG A 12 -9.83 -7.22 -5.31
C ARG A 12 -9.15 -8.36 -4.57
N LYS A 13 -7.89 -8.66 -4.86
CA LYS A 13 -7.12 -9.69 -4.15
C LYS A 13 -6.79 -9.27 -2.72
N LEU A 14 -6.36 -8.02 -2.52
CA LEU A 14 -6.04 -7.49 -1.19
C LEU A 14 -7.24 -7.54 -0.26
N LEU A 15 -8.45 -7.25 -0.78
CA LEU A 15 -9.69 -7.35 -0.03
C LEU A 15 -9.99 -8.77 0.47
N ALA A 16 -9.61 -9.80 -0.29
CA ALA A 16 -9.83 -11.19 0.09
C ALA A 16 -8.84 -11.68 1.17
N CYS A 17 -7.77 -10.93 1.45
CA CYS A 17 -6.69 -11.35 2.35
C CYS A 17 -6.92 -10.98 3.82
N GLY A 18 -7.95 -10.17 4.14
CA GLY A 18 -8.23 -9.76 5.52
C GLY A 18 -7.10 -8.91 6.15
N LEU A 19 -6.48 -8.04 5.36
CA LEU A 19 -5.41 -7.13 5.82
C LEU A 19 -6.00 -6.04 6.72
N ASP A 20 -5.28 -5.72 7.80
CA ASP A 20 -5.66 -4.63 8.71
C ASP A 20 -5.42 -3.26 8.06
N ASP A 21 -4.23 -3.02 7.51
CA ASP A 21 -3.86 -1.76 6.83
C ASP A 21 -3.27 -2.01 5.43
N VAL A 22 -3.63 -1.16 4.47
CA VAL A 22 -3.17 -1.21 3.07
C VAL A 22 -2.62 0.13 2.63
N TYR A 23 -1.37 0.14 2.17
CA TYR A 23 -0.70 1.32 1.64
C TYR A 23 -0.48 1.17 0.13
N LEU A 24 -1.02 2.11 -0.64
CA LEU A 24 -0.92 2.16 -2.10
C LEU A 24 -0.03 3.35 -2.49
N TYR A 25 1.05 3.06 -3.20
CA TYR A 25 2.05 4.06 -3.54
C TYR A 25 2.25 4.21 -5.05
N GLY A 26 2.30 5.46 -5.50
CA GLY A 26 2.58 5.85 -6.88
C GLY A 26 1.31 6.04 -7.71
N ARG A 27 1.37 6.99 -8.67
CA ARG A 27 0.20 7.45 -9.44
C ARG A 27 -0.63 6.34 -10.06
N GLU A 28 0.01 5.29 -10.58
CA GLU A 28 -0.71 4.20 -11.23
C GLU A 28 -1.58 3.36 -10.28
N MET A 29 -1.29 3.39 -8.97
CA MET A 29 -2.06 2.70 -7.94
C MET A 29 -3.35 3.45 -7.55
N GLU A 30 -3.57 4.67 -8.06
CA GLU A 30 -4.84 5.40 -7.87
C GLU A 30 -6.03 4.56 -8.36
N SER A 31 -5.87 3.85 -9.47
CA SER A 31 -6.90 2.96 -10.02
C SER A 31 -7.26 1.79 -9.09
N ALA A 32 -6.30 1.27 -8.32
CA ALA A 32 -6.56 0.27 -7.28
C ALA A 32 -7.27 0.91 -6.09
N TRP A 33 -6.81 2.07 -5.65
CA TRP A 33 -7.40 2.81 -4.53
C TRP A 33 -8.88 3.13 -4.78
N LEU A 34 -9.20 3.72 -5.93
CA LEU A 34 -10.57 4.03 -6.34
C LEU A 34 -11.47 2.78 -6.37
N GLU A 35 -10.92 1.63 -6.80
CA GLU A 35 -11.66 0.37 -6.79
C GLU A 35 -11.91 -0.14 -5.36
N MET A 36 -10.96 0.01 -4.43
CA MET A 36 -11.18 -0.34 -3.02
C MET A 36 -12.25 0.54 -2.38
N GLN A 37 -12.23 1.85 -2.66
CA GLN A 37 -13.27 2.79 -2.23
C GLN A 37 -14.65 2.40 -2.80
N ARG A 38 -14.72 2.09 -4.10
CA ARG A 38 -15.96 1.65 -4.77
C ARG A 38 -16.53 0.35 -4.19
N LEU A 39 -15.66 -0.55 -3.71
CA LEU A 39 -16.04 -1.82 -3.09
C LEU A 39 -16.38 -1.68 -1.59
N GLY A 40 -16.36 -0.46 -1.04
CA GLY A 40 -16.75 -0.19 0.35
C GLY A 40 -15.66 -0.49 1.38
N PHE A 41 -14.40 -0.50 0.94
CA PHE A 41 -13.25 -0.70 1.82
C PHE A 41 -12.44 0.59 1.90
N ASP A 42 -12.93 1.50 2.74
CA ASP A 42 -12.35 2.82 2.98
C ASP A 42 -11.56 2.87 4.29
N ARG A 43 -11.97 2.08 5.29
CA ARG A 43 -11.27 1.98 6.57
C ARG A 43 -9.95 1.25 6.32
N HIS A 44 -8.86 1.92 6.64
CA HIS A 44 -7.48 1.41 6.59
C HIS A 44 -6.82 1.28 5.21
N VAL A 45 -7.33 1.96 4.18
CA VAL A 45 -6.62 2.11 2.91
C VAL A 45 -6.04 3.52 2.78
N PHE A 46 -4.73 3.60 2.65
CA PHE A 46 -3.99 4.83 2.42
C PHE A 46 -3.42 4.86 0.99
N PHE A 47 -3.57 5.99 0.30
CA PHE A 47 -2.99 6.21 -1.03
C PHE A 47 -2.18 7.51 -1.09
N THR A 48 -1.02 7.46 -1.74
CA THR A 48 -0.22 8.64 -2.05
C THR A 48 0.73 8.37 -3.23
N ASP A 49 1.13 9.41 -3.96
CA ASP A 49 2.27 9.36 -4.89
C ASP A 49 3.54 10.02 -4.33
N ASP A 50 3.49 10.50 -3.08
CA ASP A 50 4.59 11.11 -2.34
C ASP A 50 5.23 10.07 -1.40
N TYR A 51 6.54 9.89 -1.53
CA TYR A 51 7.25 8.87 -0.77
C TYR A 51 7.44 9.25 0.70
N GLU A 52 7.76 10.51 0.95
CA GLU A 52 7.96 11.04 2.29
C GLU A 52 6.67 10.91 3.10
N VAL A 53 5.53 11.18 2.46
CA VAL A 53 4.20 10.97 3.06
C VAL A 53 3.95 9.49 3.35
N LEU A 54 4.22 8.58 2.41
CA LEU A 54 4.10 7.13 2.63
C LEU A 54 4.94 6.68 3.83
N GLN A 55 6.21 7.09 3.85
CA GLN A 55 7.15 6.71 4.90
C GLN A 55 6.66 7.19 6.28
N GLN A 56 6.27 8.46 6.40
CA GLN A 56 5.75 9.00 7.66
C GLN A 56 4.49 8.28 8.11
N ARG A 57 3.58 7.97 7.17
CA ARG A 57 2.36 7.23 7.48
C ARG A 57 2.68 5.83 8.01
N MET A 58 3.56 5.09 7.35
CA MET A 58 3.95 3.75 7.81
C MET A 58 4.64 3.77 9.18
N ILE A 59 5.48 4.78 9.47
CA ILE A 59 6.11 4.93 10.78
C ILE A 59 5.07 5.15 11.90
N GLN A 60 4.01 5.90 11.62
CA GLN A 60 2.97 6.22 12.60
C GLN A 60 2.05 5.04 12.90
N ASP A 61 1.73 4.25 11.86
CA ASP A 61 0.74 3.18 11.96
C ASP A 61 1.37 1.84 12.35
N THR A 62 2.59 1.54 11.88
CA THR A 62 3.25 0.24 12.12
C THR A 62 3.75 0.15 13.56
N LYS A 63 3.55 -0.98 14.21
CA LYS A 63 4.04 -1.27 15.56
C LYS A 63 4.80 -2.59 15.62
N LYS A 64 5.58 -2.76 16.71
CA LYS A 64 6.29 -4.00 16.99
C LYS A 64 5.32 -5.18 17.04
N GLY A 65 5.64 -6.23 16.29
CA GLY A 65 4.82 -7.45 16.18
C GLY A 65 3.94 -7.51 14.94
N ASP A 66 3.81 -6.42 14.17
CA ASP A 66 3.08 -6.45 12.90
C ASP A 66 3.86 -7.22 11.83
N LEU A 67 3.12 -7.86 10.93
CA LEU A 67 3.65 -8.50 9.73
C LEU A 67 3.46 -7.56 8.54
N VAL A 68 4.56 -7.03 8.01
CA VAL A 68 4.51 -6.11 6.87
C VAL A 68 4.94 -6.82 5.57
N LEU A 69 4.06 -6.80 4.56
CA LEU A 69 4.40 -7.22 3.20
C LEU A 69 4.73 -5.99 2.34
N LEU A 70 5.98 -5.88 1.92
CA LEU A 70 6.43 -4.84 1.01
C LEU A 70 6.49 -5.38 -0.42
N LYS A 71 5.75 -4.76 -1.35
CA LYS A 71 5.77 -5.14 -2.77
C LYS A 71 5.79 -3.91 -3.67
N GLY A 72 6.77 -3.87 -4.57
CA GLY A 72 6.85 -2.89 -5.64
C GLY A 72 7.65 -3.39 -6.82
N SER A 73 7.62 -2.64 -7.91
CA SER A 73 8.55 -2.76 -9.03
C SER A 73 9.90 -2.16 -8.66
N ARG A 74 11.00 -2.68 -9.21
CA ARG A 74 12.36 -2.20 -8.90
C ARG A 74 12.54 -0.70 -9.11
N ALA A 75 11.88 -0.12 -10.11
CA ALA A 75 11.92 1.31 -10.39
C ALA A 75 11.34 2.19 -9.26
N MET A 76 10.51 1.62 -8.38
CA MET A 76 9.95 2.34 -7.22
C MET A 76 10.91 2.40 -6.04
N ALA A 77 12.02 1.64 -6.10
CA ALA A 77 13.05 1.55 -5.07
C ALA A 77 12.48 1.34 -3.66
N MET A 78 11.38 0.58 -3.52
CA MET A 78 10.65 0.44 -2.24
C MET A 78 11.49 -0.17 -1.12
N GLU A 79 12.58 -0.88 -1.46
CA GLU A 79 13.55 -1.42 -0.50
C GLU A 79 14.07 -0.38 0.50
N ARG A 80 14.02 0.92 0.16
CA ARG A 80 14.36 2.01 1.07
C ARG A 80 13.45 2.12 2.32
N LEU A 81 12.25 1.53 2.29
CA LEU A 81 11.37 1.42 3.47
C LEU A 81 11.80 0.32 4.44
N VAL A 82 12.53 -0.70 3.98
CA VAL A 82 12.93 -1.85 4.81
C VAL A 82 13.68 -1.41 6.08
N PRO A 83 14.75 -0.58 6.01
CA PRO A 83 15.44 -0.16 7.23
C PRO A 83 14.57 0.69 8.15
N VAL A 84 13.65 1.49 7.60
CA VAL A 84 12.71 2.31 8.38
C VAL A 84 11.78 1.42 9.20
N ILE A 85 11.10 0.48 8.54
CA ILE A 85 10.15 -0.44 9.19
C ILE A 85 10.88 -1.38 10.16
N SER A 86 12.06 -1.88 9.78
CA SER A 86 12.84 -2.79 10.64
C SER A 86 13.37 -2.11 11.91
N SER A 87 13.40 -0.77 11.97
CA SER A 87 13.77 -0.03 13.18
C SER A 87 12.64 0.06 14.21
N ILE A 88 11.39 -0.19 13.79
CA ILE A 88 10.19 -0.18 14.63
C ILE A 88 9.98 -1.56 15.30
N ALA A 89 10.42 -2.63 14.61
CA ALA A 89 10.26 -4.03 15.01
C ALA A 89 11.22 -4.49 16.14
#